data_AF-A0A6A4Z1W7-F1
#
_entry.id   AF-A0A6A4Z1W7-F1
#
_cell.length_a   1.000
_cell.length_b   1.000
_cell.length_c   1.000
_cell.angle_alpha   90.00
_cell.angle_beta   90.00
_cell.angle_gamma   90.00
#
_symmetry.space_group_name_H-M   'P 1'
#
loop_
_entity.id
_entity.type
_entity.pdbx_description
1 polymer ?
#
loop_
_entity_poly.entity_id
_entity_poly.type
_entity_poly.pdbx_seq_one_letter_code
_entity_poly.pdbx_strand_id
1 'polypeptide(L)'
;MDHYTDDIQNYVALLAAIRDEFKTLSFKAELSVASPAGSPIYRHWDFGAICGQLDHINIMTYDLAGSWSEYTDHQANLYEDPNHPKGLKFSADKAIQDYIKGGCPAKKIVMGIPAYGRAFENTNGLYSNFTKPTKGSWVAGSGDGAGIWDYKALPLAGATEYHDEKLGAAYSYDASTKTWVSYDSPKSMAQKLDYIKKYNLGGAMFWSGDADHTTNHARSLINQVVTTLGAANMDFSTNNINYPTSKYDNIRSGAAPTPPTSSPSVTAAPSTAAPATVTPTTAAPSPSTPAPVTSSLAPTAAPTTTPAPSSLTPTPEPSSATPVTPSPSSG
;
A
#
# COMPACT_ATOMS: atom_id res chain seq x y z
N MET A 1 8.39 -14.83 1.01
CA MET A 1 8.81 -14.11 2.22
C MET A 1 9.01 -15.15 3.29
N ASP A 2 10.18 -15.12 3.92
CA ASP A 2 10.44 -15.97 5.08
C ASP A 2 9.77 -15.30 6.27
N HIS A 3 8.89 -16.04 6.95
CA HIS A 3 8.28 -15.62 8.22
C HIS A 3 8.89 -16.49 9.31
N TYR A 4 9.37 -15.87 10.38
CA TYR A 4 9.72 -16.62 11.57
C TYR A 4 8.43 -17.05 12.28
N THR A 5 8.47 -18.21 12.95
CA THR A 5 7.29 -18.79 13.62
C THR A 5 6.70 -17.90 14.70
N ASP A 6 7.48 -16.92 15.17
CA ASP A 6 7.17 -16.06 16.30
C ASP A 6 6.79 -14.63 15.88
N ASP A 7 6.84 -14.30 14.58
CA ASP A 7 6.62 -12.94 14.07
C ASP A 7 5.26 -12.38 14.48
N ILE A 8 4.21 -13.19 14.41
CA ILE A 8 2.84 -12.75 14.69
C ILE A 8 2.60 -12.62 16.20
N GLN A 9 3.15 -13.53 16.99
CA GLN A 9 3.11 -13.45 18.46
C GLN A 9 3.83 -12.20 18.94
N ASN A 10 5.02 -11.92 18.39
CA ASN A 10 5.79 -10.70 18.68
C ASN A 10 5.05 -9.44 18.22
N TYR A 11 4.39 -9.49 17.06
CA TYR A 11 3.61 -8.35 16.57
C TYR A 11 2.41 -8.05 17.48
N VAL A 12 1.66 -9.07 17.91
CA VAL A 12 0.57 -8.91 18.88
C VAL A 12 1.08 -8.38 20.22
N ALA A 13 2.22 -8.90 20.71
CA ALA A 13 2.84 -8.43 21.94
C ALA A 13 3.24 -6.95 21.86
N LEU A 14 3.79 -6.52 20.72
CA LEU A 14 4.11 -5.11 20.47
C LEU A 14 2.86 -4.23 20.50
N LEU A 15 1.77 -4.64 19.83
CA LEU A 15 0.51 -3.88 19.83
C LEU A 15 -0.07 -3.77 21.25
N ALA A 16 -0.03 -4.87 22.02
CA ALA A 16 -0.47 -4.87 23.41
C ALA A 16 0.38 -3.94 24.30
N ALA A 17 1.70 -3.95 24.13
CA ALA A 17 2.60 -3.07 24.88
C ALA A 17 2.31 -1.58 24.58
N ILE A 18 2.09 -1.21 23.32
CA ILE A 18 1.70 0.16 22.94
C ILE A 18 0.35 0.52 23.60
N ARG A 19 -0.60 -0.42 23.64
CA ARG A 19 -1.89 -0.20 24.32
C ARG A 19 -1.76 0.01 25.81
N ASP A 20 -0.86 -0.72 26.46
CA ASP A 20 -0.60 -0.55 27.88
C ASP A 20 -0.03 0.84 28.17
N GLU A 21 0.90 1.34 27.33
CA GLU A 21 1.41 2.70 27.44
C GLU A 21 0.32 3.76 27.20
N PHE A 22 -0.60 3.54 26.25
CA PHE A 22 -1.71 4.47 26.00
C PHE A 22 -2.65 4.63 27.21
N LYS A 23 -2.74 3.64 28.09
CA LYS A 23 -3.53 3.75 29.34
C LYS A 23 -2.94 4.76 30.34
N THR A 24 -1.66 5.12 30.18
CA THR A 24 -0.98 6.10 31.04
C THR A 24 -1.19 7.54 30.58
N LEU A 25 -1.71 7.74 29.35
CA LEU A 25 -1.95 9.05 28.79
C LEU A 25 -3.17 9.72 29.43
N SER A 26 -3.10 11.05 29.60
CA SER A 26 -4.22 11.86 30.07
C SER A 26 -5.29 12.13 28.99
N PHE A 27 -5.10 11.59 27.79
CA PHE A 27 -5.99 11.72 26.65
C PHE A 27 -6.16 10.37 25.95
N LYS A 28 -7.25 10.20 25.22
CA LYS A 28 -7.48 9.00 24.41
C LYS A 28 -6.63 9.07 23.15
N ALA A 29 -5.70 8.13 23.00
CA ALA A 29 -4.93 7.92 21.77
C ALA A 29 -5.49 6.74 20.97
N GLU A 30 -5.37 6.81 19.64
CA GLU A 30 -5.77 5.74 18.73
C GLU A 30 -4.55 4.91 18.29
N LEU A 31 -4.74 3.59 18.19
CA LEU A 31 -3.78 2.67 17.60
C LEU A 31 -4.40 2.00 16.38
N SER A 32 -3.76 2.16 15.23
CA SER A 32 -4.12 1.50 13.99
C SER A 32 -2.86 1.00 13.28
N VAL A 33 -3.05 0.17 12.25
CA VAL A 33 -1.95 -0.36 11.43
C VAL A 33 -2.34 -0.30 9.95
N ALA A 34 -1.34 -0.19 9.08
CA ALA A 34 -1.46 -0.55 7.68
C ALA A 34 -1.29 -2.08 7.56
N SER A 35 -2.16 -2.73 6.81
CA SER A 35 -2.22 -4.19 6.74
C SER A 35 -2.31 -4.67 5.29
N PRO A 36 -1.74 -5.84 4.97
CA PRO A 36 -1.63 -6.31 3.59
C PRO A 36 -2.95 -6.86 3.06
N ALA A 37 -3.13 -6.78 1.74
CA ALA A 37 -4.24 -7.39 1.00
C ALA A 37 -3.85 -8.66 0.21
N GLY A 38 -2.57 -9.03 0.20
CA GLY A 38 -2.09 -10.27 -0.43
C GLY A 38 -2.16 -11.47 0.52
N SER A 39 -2.94 -12.49 0.18
CA SER A 39 -3.11 -13.68 1.03
C SER A 39 -1.83 -14.42 1.43
N PRO A 40 -0.77 -14.50 0.60
CA PRO A 40 0.48 -15.11 1.03
C PRO A 40 1.13 -14.40 2.22
N ILE A 41 0.83 -13.11 2.43
CA ILE A 41 1.39 -12.27 3.51
C ILE A 41 0.52 -12.41 4.77
N TYR A 42 -0.79 -12.21 4.67
CA TYR A 42 -1.65 -12.23 5.86
C TYR A 42 -2.11 -13.61 6.31
N ARG A 43 -1.93 -14.70 5.53
CA ARG A 43 -2.46 -16.03 5.89
C ARG A 43 -1.98 -16.56 7.25
N HIS A 44 -0.90 -16.00 7.78
CA HIS A 44 -0.34 -16.35 9.09
C HIS A 44 -0.81 -15.43 10.21
N TRP A 45 -1.51 -14.34 9.90
CA TRP A 45 -1.96 -13.36 10.88
C TRP A 45 -3.07 -13.91 11.75
N ASP A 46 -2.97 -13.67 13.05
CA ASP A 46 -4.08 -13.80 13.98
C ASP A 46 -4.93 -12.53 13.93
N PHE A 47 -5.90 -12.50 13.01
CA PHE A 47 -6.75 -11.32 12.80
C PHE A 47 -7.52 -10.91 14.07
N GLY A 48 -7.99 -11.89 14.85
CA GLY A 48 -8.73 -11.64 16.09
C GLY A 48 -7.83 -10.98 17.14
N ALA A 49 -6.63 -11.52 17.36
CA ALA A 49 -5.68 -10.96 18.31
C ALA A 49 -5.19 -9.58 17.87
N ILE A 50 -4.85 -9.39 16.59
CA ILE A 50 -4.42 -8.10 16.05
C ILE A 50 -5.55 -7.07 16.15
N CYS A 51 -6.72 -7.32 15.54
CA CYS A 51 -7.83 -6.36 15.55
C CYS A 51 -8.42 -6.14 16.95
N GLY A 52 -8.21 -7.06 17.88
CA GLY A 52 -8.51 -6.88 19.30
C GLY A 52 -7.72 -5.72 19.93
N GLN A 53 -6.48 -5.50 19.47
CA GLN A 53 -5.62 -4.41 19.96
C GLN A 53 -5.81 -3.09 19.20
N LEU A 54 -6.56 -3.02 18.10
CA LEU A 54 -6.63 -1.82 17.25
C LEU A 54 -7.95 -1.07 17.38
N ASP A 55 -7.94 0.25 17.19
CA ASP A 55 -9.17 1.04 17.06
C ASP A 55 -9.78 0.79 15.68
N HIS A 56 -8.92 0.80 14.66
CA HIS A 56 -9.24 0.44 13.28
C HIS A 56 -8.01 -0.16 12.59
N ILE A 57 -8.22 -0.85 11.47
CA ILE A 57 -7.19 -1.44 10.63
C ILE A 57 -7.35 -0.97 9.20
N ASN A 58 -6.27 -0.49 8.60
CA ASN A 58 -6.26 0.02 7.24
C ASN A 58 -5.74 -1.08 6.31
N ILE A 59 -6.62 -1.73 5.55
CA ILE A 59 -6.21 -2.77 4.59
C ILE A 59 -5.78 -2.08 3.31
N MET A 60 -4.52 -2.25 2.92
CA MET A 60 -3.94 -1.70 1.69
C MET A 60 -4.44 -2.50 0.48
N THR A 61 -5.71 -2.32 0.12
CA THR A 61 -6.40 -2.99 -1.00
C THR A 61 -6.03 -2.41 -2.37
N TYR A 62 -4.74 -2.08 -2.52
CA TYR A 62 -4.08 -1.55 -3.70
C TYR A 62 -2.70 -2.19 -3.84
N ASP A 63 -1.95 -1.84 -4.89
CA ASP A 63 -0.69 -2.52 -5.24
C ASP A 63 -0.86 -4.03 -5.45
N LEU A 64 -2.03 -4.45 -5.93
CA LEU A 64 -2.31 -5.84 -6.26
C LEU A 64 -1.61 -6.29 -7.55
N ALA A 65 -1.22 -5.33 -8.38
CA ALA A 65 -0.46 -5.53 -9.61
C ALA A 65 0.46 -4.33 -9.87
N GLY A 66 1.62 -4.57 -10.50
CA GLY A 66 2.59 -3.52 -10.80
C GLY A 66 3.74 -4.01 -11.66
N SER A 67 4.88 -3.31 -11.62
CA SER A 67 6.07 -3.65 -12.41
C SER A 67 6.72 -5.00 -12.05
N TRP A 68 6.34 -5.58 -10.91
CA TRP A 68 6.72 -6.91 -10.45
C TRP A 68 5.79 -8.02 -10.95
N SER A 69 4.65 -7.67 -11.53
CA SER A 69 3.71 -8.65 -12.09
C SER A 69 4.27 -9.31 -13.35
N GLU A 70 3.78 -10.51 -13.66
CA GLU A 70 4.10 -11.21 -14.91
C GLU A 70 3.36 -10.61 -16.11
N TYR A 71 2.14 -10.14 -15.88
CA TYR A 71 1.26 -9.55 -16.88
C TYR A 71 0.57 -8.29 -16.34
N THR A 72 -0.03 -7.55 -17.27
CA THR A 72 -0.88 -6.38 -16.95
C THR A 72 -2.11 -6.83 -16.17
N ASP A 73 -2.39 -6.18 -15.03
CA ASP A 73 -3.54 -6.52 -14.19
C ASP A 73 -4.00 -5.31 -13.36
N HIS A 74 -5.22 -5.36 -12.82
CA HIS A 74 -5.79 -4.31 -11.98
C HIS A 74 -5.03 -4.20 -10.66
N GLN A 75 -4.63 -2.98 -10.30
CA GLN A 75 -3.90 -2.76 -9.04
C GLN A 75 -4.81 -2.72 -7.81
N ALA A 76 -6.12 -2.56 -7.98
CA ALA A 76 -7.06 -2.30 -6.89
C ALA A 76 -8.51 -2.73 -7.24
N ASN A 77 -8.67 -3.84 -7.96
CA ASN A 77 -9.99 -4.40 -8.25
C ASN A 77 -10.75 -4.77 -6.95
N LEU A 78 -12.06 -4.51 -6.95
CA LEU A 78 -12.93 -4.87 -5.84
C LEU A 78 -13.14 -6.39 -5.77
N TYR A 79 -13.41 -7.03 -6.90
CA TYR A 79 -13.69 -8.47 -6.98
C TYR A 79 -12.65 -9.21 -7.84
N GLU A 80 -12.44 -10.50 -7.57
CA GLU A 80 -11.59 -11.34 -8.41
C GLU A 80 -12.21 -11.56 -9.79
N ASP A 81 -11.39 -11.58 -10.84
CA ASP A 81 -11.87 -11.96 -12.18
C ASP A 81 -12.02 -13.48 -12.29
N PRO A 82 -13.21 -14.01 -12.61
CA PRO A 82 -13.39 -15.42 -12.93
C PRO A 82 -12.50 -15.88 -14.09
N ASN A 83 -12.12 -14.98 -15.01
CA ASN A 83 -11.25 -15.24 -16.15
C ASN A 83 -9.76 -14.96 -15.88
N HIS A 84 -9.38 -14.54 -14.66
CA HIS A 84 -7.98 -14.32 -14.32
C HIS A 84 -7.15 -15.59 -14.62
N PRO A 85 -5.92 -15.44 -15.18
CA PRO A 85 -5.00 -16.55 -15.43
C PRO A 85 -4.79 -17.47 -14.22
N LYS A 86 -4.29 -18.69 -14.44
CA LYS A 86 -3.96 -19.59 -13.32
C LYS A 86 -2.85 -18.97 -12.48
N GLY A 87 -3.06 -18.87 -11.17
CA GLY A 87 -2.08 -18.28 -10.26
C GLY A 87 -2.73 -17.67 -9.02
N LEU A 88 -1.95 -16.87 -8.30
CA LEU A 88 -2.46 -16.06 -7.20
C LEU A 88 -3.42 -14.99 -7.74
N LYS A 89 -4.57 -14.85 -7.10
CA LYS A 89 -5.57 -13.82 -7.37
C LYS A 89 -5.66 -12.91 -6.17
N PHE A 90 -5.80 -11.62 -6.43
CA PHE A 90 -5.98 -10.62 -5.39
C PHE A 90 -7.21 -9.78 -5.70
N SER A 91 -7.93 -9.39 -4.65
CA SER A 91 -9.03 -8.43 -4.72
C SER A 91 -9.28 -7.83 -3.34
N ALA A 92 -9.90 -6.65 -3.31
CA ALA A 92 -10.30 -6.03 -2.06
C ALA A 92 -11.32 -6.90 -1.30
N ASP A 93 -12.30 -7.49 -2.00
CA ASP A 93 -13.31 -8.38 -1.41
C ASP A 93 -12.65 -9.59 -0.73
N LYS A 94 -11.77 -10.30 -1.44
CA LYS A 94 -11.11 -11.48 -0.87
C LYS A 94 -10.36 -11.16 0.41
N ALA A 95 -9.56 -10.08 0.41
CA ALA A 95 -8.83 -9.65 1.59
C ALA A 95 -9.77 -9.27 2.73
N ILE A 96 -10.74 -8.39 2.50
CA ILE A 96 -11.65 -7.92 3.54
C ILE A 96 -12.47 -9.07 4.14
N GLN A 97 -13.00 -9.98 3.31
CA GLN A 97 -13.77 -11.13 3.78
C GLN A 97 -12.91 -12.11 4.59
N ASP A 98 -11.63 -12.29 4.24
CA ASP A 98 -10.71 -13.10 5.04
C ASP A 98 -10.48 -12.50 6.43
N TYR A 99 -10.29 -11.18 6.54
CA TYR A 99 -10.14 -10.50 7.84
C TYR A 99 -11.41 -10.62 8.69
N ILE A 100 -12.59 -10.43 8.08
CA ILE A 100 -13.89 -10.58 8.77
C ILE A 100 -14.06 -12.01 9.27
N LYS A 101 -13.84 -13.01 8.40
CA LYS A 101 -13.93 -14.43 8.74
C LYS A 101 -12.90 -14.84 9.80
N GLY A 102 -11.75 -14.18 9.80
CA GLY A 102 -10.68 -14.34 10.78
C GLY A 102 -10.97 -13.72 12.16
N GLY A 103 -12.10 -13.03 12.33
CA GLY A 103 -12.52 -12.45 13.61
C GLY A 103 -12.26 -10.95 13.76
N CYS A 104 -11.80 -10.26 12.71
CA CYS A 104 -11.71 -8.81 12.73
C CYS A 104 -13.11 -8.17 12.58
N PRO A 105 -13.58 -7.32 13.51
CA PRO A 105 -14.89 -6.69 13.38
C PRO A 105 -14.97 -5.80 12.14
N ALA A 106 -15.97 -6.00 11.27
CA ALA A 106 -16.12 -5.27 10.01
C ALA A 106 -16.06 -3.73 10.18
N LYS A 107 -16.71 -3.19 11.21
CA LYS A 107 -16.70 -1.75 11.54
C LYS A 107 -15.32 -1.17 11.89
N LYS A 108 -14.31 -2.01 12.16
CA LYS A 108 -12.91 -1.59 12.37
C LYS A 108 -12.10 -1.63 11.09
N ILE A 109 -12.59 -2.26 10.03
CA ILE A 109 -11.86 -2.42 8.76
C ILE A 109 -12.07 -1.18 7.90
N VAL A 110 -10.97 -0.54 7.52
CA VAL A 110 -10.95 0.62 6.64
C VAL A 110 -10.35 0.18 5.30
N MET A 111 -11.09 0.37 4.21
CA MET A 111 -10.66 -0.03 2.86
C MET A 111 -9.66 0.99 2.30
N GLY A 112 -8.47 0.53 1.91
CA GLY A 112 -7.45 1.37 1.27
C GLY A 112 -7.76 1.63 -0.20
N ILE A 113 -7.68 2.90 -0.60
CA ILE A 113 -7.93 3.40 -1.95
C ILE A 113 -6.65 4.07 -2.48
N PRO A 114 -6.15 3.67 -3.66
CA PRO A 114 -5.01 4.35 -4.27
C PRO A 114 -5.46 5.64 -4.95
N ALA A 115 -4.97 6.78 -4.48
CA ALA A 115 -5.03 8.05 -5.19
C ALA A 115 -3.93 8.15 -6.26
N TYR A 116 -3.59 7.02 -6.89
CA TYR A 116 -2.59 6.92 -7.95
C TYR A 116 -2.92 5.75 -8.88
N GLY A 117 -2.28 5.74 -10.04
CA GLY A 117 -2.31 4.67 -11.02
C GLY A 117 -1.00 3.90 -11.13
N ARG A 118 -1.08 2.62 -11.53
CA ARG A 118 0.05 1.79 -11.91
C ARG A 118 0.02 1.50 -13.40
N ALA A 119 1.10 1.87 -14.08
CA ALA A 119 1.24 1.79 -15.53
C ALA A 119 2.02 0.55 -15.99
N PHE A 120 1.67 0.10 -17.18
CA PHE A 120 2.25 -1.02 -17.90
C PHE A 120 2.45 -0.55 -19.35
N GLU A 121 3.69 -0.60 -19.86
CA GLU A 121 4.03 -0.11 -21.20
C GLU A 121 4.07 -1.28 -22.21
N ASN A 122 3.85 -1.00 -23.50
CA ASN A 122 3.89 -1.99 -24.58
C ASN A 122 3.00 -3.22 -24.35
N THR A 123 1.84 -3.04 -23.72
CA THR A 123 0.89 -4.13 -23.45
C THR A 123 -0.28 -4.10 -24.43
N ASN A 124 -0.87 -5.27 -24.71
CA ASN A 124 -2.10 -5.38 -25.49
C ASN A 124 -3.37 -5.32 -24.63
N GLY A 125 -3.25 -5.07 -23.32
CA GLY A 125 -4.36 -4.94 -22.38
C GLY A 125 -4.27 -5.90 -21.21
N LEU A 126 -5.42 -6.13 -20.56
CA LEU A 126 -5.51 -6.98 -19.36
C LEU A 126 -4.97 -8.40 -19.65
N TYR A 127 -4.18 -8.92 -18.71
CA TYR A 127 -3.50 -10.23 -18.78
C TYR A 127 -2.52 -10.41 -19.93
N SER A 128 -2.07 -9.32 -20.57
CA SER A 128 -1.01 -9.36 -21.57
C SER A 128 0.36 -9.06 -20.96
N ASN A 129 1.41 -9.60 -21.59
CA ASN A 129 2.79 -9.22 -21.32
C ASN A 129 2.99 -7.72 -21.51
N PHE A 130 3.94 -7.16 -20.76
CA PHE A 130 4.26 -5.73 -20.79
C PHE A 130 5.76 -5.50 -20.66
N THR A 131 6.18 -4.29 -21.01
CA THR A 131 7.50 -3.75 -20.66
C THR A 131 7.38 -2.98 -19.36
N LYS A 132 8.32 -3.20 -18.43
CA LYS A 132 8.35 -2.46 -17.17
C LYS A 132 8.31 -0.95 -17.46
N PRO A 133 7.43 -0.21 -16.79
CA PRO A 133 7.23 1.21 -17.06
C PRO A 133 8.50 2.00 -16.75
N THR A 134 8.73 3.06 -17.52
CA THR A 134 9.91 3.93 -17.39
C THR A 134 9.55 5.35 -16.95
N LYS A 135 8.27 5.71 -17.02
CA LYS A 135 7.74 7.03 -16.69
C LYS A 135 6.79 6.97 -15.49
N GLY A 136 6.64 8.08 -14.79
CA GLY A 136 5.71 8.23 -13.68
C GLY A 136 5.83 9.62 -13.03
N SER A 137 4.81 10.02 -12.30
CA SER A 137 4.81 11.26 -11.51
C SER A 137 5.93 11.28 -10.46
N TRP A 138 6.33 10.12 -9.95
CA TRP A 138 7.24 10.00 -8.80
C TRP A 138 8.71 9.73 -9.17
N VAL A 139 9.02 9.64 -10.46
CA VAL A 139 10.37 9.32 -10.97
C VAL A 139 11.42 10.35 -10.54
N ALA A 140 11.04 11.62 -10.36
CA ALA A 140 11.95 12.67 -9.91
C ALA A 140 12.14 12.74 -8.38
N GLY A 141 11.34 11.99 -7.60
CA GLY A 141 11.31 12.08 -6.13
C GLY A 141 11.65 10.79 -5.38
N SER A 142 11.64 9.63 -6.05
CA SER A 142 11.99 8.33 -5.50
C SER A 142 12.55 7.42 -6.60
N GLY A 143 13.58 6.63 -6.31
CA GLY A 143 14.18 5.70 -7.29
C GLY A 143 13.20 4.64 -7.82
N ASP A 144 12.07 4.45 -7.13
CA ASP A 144 11.08 3.40 -7.38
C ASP A 144 9.77 3.95 -7.98
N GLY A 145 9.73 5.24 -8.37
CA GLY A 145 8.52 5.93 -8.82
C GLY A 145 8.07 5.62 -10.25
N ALA A 146 8.82 4.82 -11.00
CA ALA A 146 8.48 4.45 -12.37
C ALA A 146 7.21 3.60 -12.42
N GLY A 147 6.29 3.96 -13.31
CA GLY A 147 4.97 3.36 -13.43
C GLY A 147 3.92 3.92 -12.49
N ILE A 148 4.26 4.83 -11.57
CA ILE A 148 3.30 5.41 -10.64
C ILE A 148 2.90 6.79 -11.12
N TRP A 149 1.60 7.03 -11.27
CA TRP A 149 1.04 8.30 -11.71
C TRP A 149 0.04 8.83 -10.69
N ASP A 150 0.18 10.09 -10.29
CA ASP A 150 -0.83 10.73 -9.44
C ASP A 150 -2.21 10.64 -10.09
N TYR A 151 -3.24 10.33 -9.31
CA TYR A 151 -4.59 10.23 -9.84
C TYR A 151 -5.06 11.53 -10.51
N LYS A 152 -4.70 12.70 -9.98
CA LYS A 152 -5.01 14.00 -10.57
C LYS A 152 -4.41 14.23 -11.98
N ALA A 153 -3.46 13.40 -12.40
CA ALA A 153 -2.87 13.41 -13.73
C ALA A 153 -3.50 12.37 -14.68
N LEU A 154 -4.49 11.60 -14.21
CA LEU A 154 -5.12 10.50 -14.95
C LEU A 154 -6.56 10.85 -15.39
N PRO A 155 -6.98 10.41 -16.59
CA PRO A 155 -6.22 9.62 -17.56
C PRO A 155 -5.11 10.44 -18.24
N LEU A 156 -4.05 9.76 -18.69
CA LEU A 156 -2.98 10.38 -19.47
C LEU A 156 -3.54 10.89 -20.81
N ALA A 157 -2.94 11.95 -21.34
CA ALA A 157 -3.33 12.50 -22.65
C ALA A 157 -3.23 11.42 -23.74
N GLY A 158 -4.31 11.27 -24.53
CA GLY A 158 -4.42 10.26 -25.57
C GLY A 158 -4.99 8.91 -25.10
N ALA A 159 -5.05 8.66 -23.78
CA ALA A 159 -5.66 7.45 -23.25
C ALA A 159 -7.18 7.57 -23.14
N THR A 160 -7.86 6.44 -23.34
CA THR A 160 -9.30 6.30 -23.06
C THR A 160 -9.48 5.63 -21.71
N GLU A 161 -10.33 6.18 -20.84
CA GLU A 161 -10.70 5.57 -19.55
C GLU A 161 -11.81 4.53 -19.73
N TYR A 162 -11.65 3.39 -19.08
CA TYR A 162 -12.55 2.26 -19.07
C TYR A 162 -12.92 1.90 -17.62
N HIS A 163 -14.15 1.43 -17.46
CA HIS A 163 -14.66 0.93 -16.19
C HIS A 163 -15.01 -0.55 -16.34
N ASP A 164 -14.39 -1.39 -15.52
CA ASP A 164 -14.79 -2.77 -15.39
C ASP A 164 -15.82 -2.87 -14.25
N GLU A 165 -17.09 -2.89 -14.63
CA GLU A 165 -18.22 -2.96 -13.71
C GLU A 165 -18.25 -4.28 -12.93
N LYS A 166 -17.78 -5.39 -13.53
CA LYS A 166 -17.80 -6.70 -12.87
C LYS A 166 -16.75 -6.77 -11.77
N LEU A 167 -15.57 -6.21 -12.03
CA LEU A 167 -14.44 -6.26 -11.10
C LEU A 167 -14.42 -5.09 -10.13
N GLY A 168 -15.29 -4.09 -10.30
CA GLY A 168 -15.25 -2.85 -9.53
C GLY A 168 -13.93 -2.12 -9.69
N ALA A 169 -13.43 -2.06 -10.92
CA ALA A 169 -12.12 -1.53 -11.26
C ALA A 169 -12.22 -0.48 -12.37
N ALA A 170 -11.15 0.30 -12.53
CA ALA A 170 -10.98 1.18 -13.67
C ALA A 170 -9.53 1.13 -14.17
N TYR A 171 -9.38 1.54 -15.43
CA TYR A 171 -8.09 1.70 -16.07
C TYR A 171 -8.20 2.69 -17.22
N SER A 172 -7.07 3.18 -17.72
CA SER A 172 -7.00 3.83 -19.02
C SER A 172 -6.06 3.09 -19.94
N TYR A 173 -6.33 3.17 -21.25
CA TYR A 173 -5.48 2.59 -22.27
C TYR A 173 -5.31 3.55 -23.45
N ASP A 174 -4.06 3.75 -23.86
CA ASP A 174 -3.71 4.46 -25.09
C ASP A 174 -3.20 3.43 -26.10
N ALA A 175 -3.98 3.22 -27.17
CA ALA A 175 -3.66 2.25 -28.21
C ALA A 175 -2.43 2.65 -29.07
N SER A 176 -2.09 3.94 -29.12
CA SER A 176 -0.96 4.45 -29.90
C SER A 176 0.37 4.18 -29.20
N THR A 177 0.43 4.42 -27.90
CA THR A 177 1.62 4.16 -27.07
C THR A 177 1.62 2.77 -26.43
N LYS A 178 0.48 2.05 -26.52
CA LYS A 178 0.24 0.78 -25.84
C LYS A 178 0.47 0.86 -24.33
N THR A 179 0.09 2.00 -23.75
CA THR A 179 0.21 2.27 -22.32
C THR A 179 -1.11 1.97 -21.64
N TRP A 180 -1.08 1.12 -20.62
CA TRP A 180 -2.23 0.79 -19.79
C TRP A 180 -1.97 1.25 -18.36
N VAL A 181 -2.93 1.91 -17.71
CA VAL A 181 -2.79 2.41 -16.33
C VAL A 181 -4.00 1.98 -15.50
N SER A 182 -3.80 1.19 -14.44
CA SER A 182 -4.86 0.85 -13.48
C SER A 182 -4.94 1.87 -12.35
N TYR A 183 -6.13 2.36 -12.04
CA TYR A 183 -6.41 3.29 -10.94
C TYR A 183 -7.90 3.24 -10.60
N ASP A 184 -8.33 3.90 -9.52
CA ASP A 184 -9.76 4.10 -9.27
C ASP A 184 -10.33 5.31 -10.01
N SER A 185 -11.51 5.16 -10.60
CA SER A 185 -12.28 6.26 -11.18
C SER A 185 -13.49 6.57 -10.29
N PRO A 186 -14.23 7.68 -10.53
CA PRO A 186 -15.45 7.94 -9.79
C PRO A 186 -16.48 6.80 -9.86
N LYS A 187 -16.48 6.00 -10.95
CA LYS A 187 -17.37 4.84 -11.11
C LYS A 187 -16.94 3.65 -10.24
N SER A 188 -15.67 3.27 -10.27
CA SER A 188 -15.17 2.17 -9.41
C SER A 188 -15.23 2.55 -7.93
N MET A 189 -14.96 3.81 -7.60
CA MET A 189 -15.10 4.33 -6.25
C MET A 189 -16.55 4.26 -5.75
N ALA A 190 -17.54 4.54 -6.60
CA ALA A 190 -18.95 4.38 -6.23
C ALA A 190 -19.29 2.93 -5.83
N GLN A 191 -18.80 1.94 -6.58
CA GLN A 191 -18.99 0.52 -6.23
C GLN A 191 -18.27 0.14 -4.91
N LYS A 192 -17.07 0.70 -4.67
CA LYS A 192 -16.36 0.50 -3.39
C LYS A 192 -17.10 1.13 -2.21
N LEU A 193 -17.74 2.28 -2.41
CA LEU A 193 -18.58 2.92 -1.39
C LEU A 193 -19.84 2.10 -1.09
N ASP A 194 -20.46 1.53 -2.12
CA ASP A 194 -21.58 0.60 -1.94
C ASP A 194 -21.13 -0.66 -1.18
N TYR A 195 -19.93 -1.17 -1.46
CA TYR A 195 -19.32 -2.27 -0.71
C TYR A 195 -19.09 -1.91 0.76
N ILE A 196 -18.49 -0.75 1.03
CA ILE A 196 -18.27 -0.23 2.40
C ILE A 196 -19.58 -0.19 3.18
N LYS A 197 -20.65 0.34 2.57
CA LYS A 197 -22.00 0.38 3.17
C LYS A 197 -22.56 -1.02 3.39
N LYS A 198 -22.51 -1.88 2.37
CA LYS A 198 -23.06 -3.23 2.37
C LYS A 198 -22.50 -4.09 3.50
N TYR A 199 -21.19 -3.99 3.75
CA TYR A 199 -20.51 -4.79 4.78
C TYR A 199 -20.27 -4.03 6.09
N ASN A 200 -20.83 -2.81 6.23
CA ASN A 200 -20.69 -1.97 7.41
C ASN A 200 -19.21 -1.81 7.83
N LEU A 201 -18.37 -1.47 6.86
CA LEU A 201 -16.94 -1.23 7.08
C LEU A 201 -16.73 0.12 7.79
N GLY A 202 -15.57 0.26 8.44
CA GLY A 202 -15.19 1.48 9.17
C GLY A 202 -14.92 2.71 8.31
N GLY A 203 -14.76 2.54 6.98
CA GLY A 203 -14.63 3.66 6.05
C GLY A 203 -13.62 3.40 4.93
N ALA A 204 -13.04 4.49 4.43
CA ALA A 204 -12.01 4.48 3.39
C ALA A 204 -10.74 5.22 3.86
N MET A 205 -9.57 4.72 3.46
CA MET A 205 -8.25 5.32 3.65
C MET A 205 -7.64 5.59 2.26
N PHE A 206 -6.86 6.65 2.10
CA PHE A 206 -6.25 7.02 0.82
C PHE A 206 -4.74 7.07 0.91
N TRP A 207 -4.07 6.53 -0.11
CA TRP A 207 -2.66 6.76 -0.37
C TRP A 207 -2.47 7.45 -1.72
N SER A 208 -1.99 8.69 -1.82
CA SER A 208 -1.86 9.70 -0.76
C SER A 208 -2.64 10.97 -1.12
N GLY A 209 -3.02 11.74 -0.10
CA GLY A 209 -3.97 12.86 -0.26
C GLY A 209 -3.51 13.98 -1.21
N ASP A 210 -2.21 14.13 -1.44
CA ASP A 210 -1.64 15.10 -2.39
C ASP A 210 -1.84 14.71 -3.86
N ALA A 211 -2.12 13.44 -4.13
CA ALA A 211 -2.28 12.89 -5.49
C ALA A 211 -3.75 12.91 -5.98
N ASP A 212 -4.72 13.22 -5.12
CA ASP A 212 -6.12 13.44 -5.52
C ASP A 212 -6.32 14.83 -6.15
N HIS A 213 -7.46 15.02 -6.80
CA HIS A 213 -7.89 16.35 -7.23
C HIS A 213 -8.32 17.22 -6.04
N THR A 214 -8.37 18.54 -6.26
CA THR A 214 -8.90 19.49 -5.27
C THR A 214 -10.37 19.17 -4.93
N THR A 215 -10.81 19.55 -3.72
CA THR A 215 -12.15 19.21 -3.18
C THR A 215 -13.31 19.57 -4.11
N ASN A 216 -13.22 20.67 -4.86
CA ASN A 216 -14.28 21.12 -5.76
C ASN A 216 -14.25 20.44 -7.14
N HIS A 217 -13.25 19.61 -7.42
CA HIS A 217 -13.14 18.92 -8.68
C HIS A 217 -14.06 17.70 -8.72
N ALA A 218 -14.79 17.53 -9.82
CA ALA A 218 -15.78 16.45 -9.98
C ALA A 218 -15.18 15.03 -9.90
N ARG A 219 -13.86 14.91 -10.05
CA ARG A 219 -13.13 13.64 -9.93
C ARG A 219 -12.49 13.41 -8.56
N SER A 220 -12.56 14.33 -7.59
CA SER A 220 -11.94 14.07 -6.27
C SER A 220 -12.58 12.84 -5.62
N LEU A 221 -11.77 11.79 -5.44
CA LEU A 221 -12.21 10.54 -4.83
C LEU A 221 -12.47 10.72 -3.33
N ILE A 222 -11.66 11.55 -2.66
CA ILE A 222 -11.84 11.87 -1.24
C ILE A 222 -13.16 12.63 -1.05
N ASN A 223 -13.44 13.64 -1.87
CA ASN A 223 -14.69 14.38 -1.79
C ASN A 223 -15.90 13.48 -2.14
N GLN A 224 -15.74 12.52 -3.04
CA GLN A 224 -16.78 11.54 -3.34
C GLN A 224 -17.15 10.69 -2.11
N VAL A 225 -16.17 10.26 -1.30
CA VAL A 225 -16.45 9.57 -0.02
C VAL A 225 -17.28 10.45 0.89
N VAL A 226 -16.84 11.70 1.12
CA VAL A 226 -17.50 12.63 2.04
C VAL A 226 -18.94 12.91 1.61
N THR A 227 -19.16 13.14 0.32
CA THR A 227 -20.50 13.44 -0.23
C THR A 227 -21.42 12.22 -0.27
N THR A 228 -20.88 11.02 -0.51
CA THR A 228 -21.67 9.78 -0.65
C THR A 228 -22.02 9.14 0.69
N LEU A 229 -21.12 9.20 1.67
CA LEU A 229 -21.36 8.73 3.03
C LEU A 229 -22.08 9.79 3.85
N GLY A 230 -21.78 11.07 3.63
CA GLY A 230 -22.38 12.19 4.34
C GLY A 230 -21.83 12.37 5.76
N ALA A 231 -21.83 13.61 6.24
CA ALA A 231 -21.27 13.96 7.56
C ALA A 231 -21.90 13.17 8.72
N ALA A 232 -23.19 12.85 8.65
CA ALA A 232 -23.87 12.08 9.69
C ALA A 232 -23.32 10.65 9.88
N ASN A 233 -22.58 10.13 8.91
CA ASN A 233 -21.95 8.80 8.96
C ASN A 233 -20.43 8.87 9.16
N MET A 234 -19.88 10.05 9.49
CA MET A 234 -18.48 10.22 9.84
C MET A 234 -18.29 10.06 11.35
N ASP A 235 -17.20 9.40 11.75
CA ASP A 235 -16.82 9.25 13.16
C ASP A 235 -16.14 10.53 13.68
N PHE A 236 -16.98 11.51 14.07
CA PHE A 236 -16.49 12.76 14.64
C PHE A 236 -16.10 12.56 16.11
N SER A 237 -14.83 12.79 16.41
CA SER A 237 -14.30 12.86 17.77
C SER A 237 -13.47 14.14 17.96
N THR A 238 -13.47 14.67 19.19
CA THR A 238 -12.62 15.82 19.53
C THR A 238 -11.16 15.36 19.61
N ASN A 239 -10.28 16.01 18.85
CA ASN A 239 -8.85 15.74 18.93
C ASN A 239 -8.24 16.29 20.24
N ASN A 240 -7.09 15.73 20.64
CA ASN A 240 -6.31 16.30 21.74
C ASN A 240 -5.38 17.40 21.20
N ILE A 241 -5.53 18.62 21.70
CA ILE A 241 -4.64 19.76 21.41
C ILE A 241 -3.79 20.17 22.61
N ASN A 242 -3.98 19.54 23.76
CA ASN A 242 -3.28 19.87 24.99
C ASN A 242 -2.13 18.88 25.24
N TYR A 243 -0.90 19.35 25.09
CA TYR A 243 0.31 18.55 25.30
C TYR A 243 1.23 19.23 26.32
N PRO A 244 0.86 19.25 27.62
CA PRO A 244 1.53 20.05 28.65
C PRO A 244 2.96 19.57 28.96
N THR A 245 3.32 18.35 28.56
CA THR A 245 4.66 17.78 28.71
C THR A 245 5.50 17.83 27.43
N SER A 246 4.99 18.49 26.37
CA SER A 246 5.76 18.63 25.13
C SER A 246 7.06 19.39 25.40
N LYS A 247 8.17 18.86 24.87
CA LYS A 247 9.48 19.53 24.90
C LYS A 247 9.53 20.82 24.07
N TYR A 248 8.53 21.05 23.22
CA TYR A 248 8.43 22.22 22.37
C TYR A 248 7.48 23.24 22.98
N ASP A 249 7.99 24.44 23.28
CA ASP A 249 7.25 25.48 24.00
C ASP A 249 6.00 25.95 23.24
N ASN A 250 6.05 26.05 21.92
CA ASN A 250 4.91 26.40 21.07
C ASN A 250 3.78 25.36 21.13
N ILE A 251 4.13 24.07 21.16
CA ILE A 251 3.15 22.97 21.31
C ILE A 251 2.59 22.94 22.75
N ARG A 252 3.47 23.07 23.75
CA ARG A 252 3.08 23.02 25.17
C ARG A 252 2.17 24.17 25.57
N SER A 253 2.38 25.35 25.01
CA SER A 253 1.56 26.54 25.27
C SER A 253 0.23 26.56 24.51
N GLY A 254 -0.05 25.55 23.67
CA GLY A 254 -1.23 25.55 22.81
C GLY A 254 -1.24 26.71 21.81
N ALA A 255 -0.06 27.26 21.48
CA ALA A 255 0.04 28.36 20.54
C ALA A 255 -0.33 27.87 19.15
N ALA A 256 -1.45 28.37 18.60
CA ALA A 256 -1.67 28.31 17.17
C ALA A 256 -0.44 28.96 16.49
N PRO A 257 0.12 28.37 15.41
CA PRO A 257 1.20 29.00 14.69
C PRO A 257 0.74 30.39 14.25
N THR A 258 1.34 31.44 14.82
CA THR A 258 1.16 32.80 14.32
C THR A 258 1.70 32.80 12.89
N PRO A 259 0.88 33.09 11.87
CA PRO A 259 1.40 33.23 10.51
C PRO A 259 2.55 34.24 10.55
N PRO A 260 3.68 33.99 9.87
CA PRO A 260 4.77 34.95 9.85
C PRO A 260 4.24 36.28 9.30
N THR A 261 4.07 37.25 10.18
CA THR A 261 3.84 38.65 9.80
C THR A 261 5.11 39.16 9.13
N SER A 262 4.96 39.58 7.88
CA SER A 262 5.96 40.16 6.98
C SER A 262 7.07 39.22 6.48
N SER A 263 7.02 38.92 5.17
CA SER A 263 8.24 38.68 4.40
C SER A 263 9.20 39.85 4.61
N PRO A 264 10.49 39.62 4.89
CA PRO A 264 11.47 40.69 4.76
C PRO A 264 11.45 41.17 3.30
N SER A 265 11.23 42.47 3.10
CA SER A 265 11.47 43.11 1.80
C SER A 265 12.88 42.74 1.36
N VAL A 266 12.97 42.07 0.21
CA VAL A 266 14.25 41.81 -0.45
C VAL A 266 14.77 43.16 -0.92
N THR A 267 15.70 43.74 -0.17
CA THR A 267 16.47 44.89 -0.64
C THR A 267 17.21 44.46 -1.89
N ALA A 268 16.93 45.11 -3.02
CA ALA A 268 17.61 44.85 -4.28
C ALA A 268 19.13 44.97 -4.10
N ALA A 269 19.85 43.89 -4.44
CA ALA A 269 21.30 43.90 -4.49
C ALA A 269 21.79 44.86 -5.61
N PRO A 270 22.91 45.57 -5.44
CA PRO A 270 23.43 46.46 -6.47
C PRO A 270 23.89 45.66 -7.69
N SER A 271 23.55 46.16 -8.88
CA SER A 271 24.01 45.64 -10.17
C SER A 271 25.54 45.69 -10.27
N THR A 272 26.17 44.52 -10.38
CA THR A 272 27.59 44.40 -10.74
C THR A 272 27.72 44.01 -12.21
N ALA A 273 28.58 44.77 -12.91
CA ALA A 273 28.81 44.69 -14.35
C ALA A 273 29.32 43.31 -14.82
N ALA A 274 28.96 42.96 -16.06
CA ALA A 274 29.29 41.72 -16.73
C ALA A 274 30.81 41.50 -16.87
N PRO A 275 31.35 40.29 -16.58
CA PRO A 275 32.72 39.95 -16.92
C PRO A 275 32.88 39.62 -18.41
N ALA A 276 34.00 40.06 -18.97
CA ALA A 276 34.38 39.86 -20.36
C ALA A 276 34.63 38.37 -20.72
N THR A 277 34.23 37.99 -21.93
CA THR A 277 34.41 36.67 -22.54
C THR A 277 35.90 36.34 -22.72
N VAL A 278 36.35 35.22 -22.15
CA VAL A 278 37.67 34.63 -22.41
C VAL A 278 37.48 33.26 -23.05
N THR A 279 37.98 33.10 -24.27
CA THR A 279 37.93 31.87 -25.06
C THR A 279 38.96 30.85 -24.55
N PRO A 280 38.60 29.59 -24.24
CA PRO A 280 39.59 28.59 -23.87
C PRO A 280 40.16 27.86 -25.09
N THR A 281 41.48 27.84 -25.18
CA THR A 281 42.27 27.02 -26.11
C THR A 281 42.25 25.55 -25.71
N THR A 282 42.00 24.66 -26.66
CA THR A 282 42.04 23.19 -26.56
C THR A 282 43.45 22.65 -26.27
N ALA A 283 43.58 21.84 -25.22
CA ALA A 283 44.70 20.91 -25.02
C ALA A 283 44.14 19.53 -24.63
N ALA A 284 44.57 18.48 -25.33
CA ALA A 284 44.12 17.10 -25.15
C ALA A 284 44.75 16.45 -23.91
N PRO A 285 44.03 15.58 -23.17
CA PRO A 285 44.62 14.81 -22.07
C PRO A 285 45.22 13.47 -22.53
N SER A 286 46.43 13.17 -22.05
CA SER A 286 47.05 11.83 -22.07
C SER A 286 46.39 10.88 -21.06
N PRO A 287 46.39 9.56 -21.30
CA PRO A 287 45.79 8.59 -20.39
C PRO A 287 46.73 8.27 -19.22
N SER A 288 46.23 8.38 -17.99
CA SER A 288 46.87 7.84 -16.78
C SER A 288 46.02 6.70 -16.20
N THR A 289 46.68 5.56 -15.99
CA THR A 289 46.13 4.33 -15.41
C THR A 289 45.99 4.48 -13.89
N PRO A 290 44.84 4.17 -13.26
CA PRO A 290 44.75 4.11 -11.80
C PRO A 290 45.26 2.77 -11.25
N ALA A 291 46.11 2.84 -10.22
CA ALA A 291 46.50 1.72 -9.37
C ALA A 291 45.35 1.32 -8.41
N PRO A 292 45.30 0.06 -7.94
CA PRO A 292 44.18 -0.43 -7.14
C PRO A 292 44.23 0.09 -5.70
N VAL A 293 43.08 0.56 -5.19
CA VAL A 293 42.89 0.95 -3.80
C VAL A 293 42.47 -0.29 -3.01
N THR A 294 43.28 -0.67 -2.01
CA THR A 294 43.02 -1.73 -1.04
C THR A 294 41.95 -1.28 -0.04
N SER A 295 40.82 -1.98 -0.01
CA SER A 295 39.84 -1.91 1.08
C SER A 295 40.07 -3.08 2.03
N SER A 296 40.46 -2.75 3.27
CA SER A 296 40.57 -3.69 4.38
C SER A 296 39.18 -3.95 4.96
N LEU A 297 38.58 -5.09 4.61
CA LEU A 297 37.49 -5.69 5.38
C LEU A 297 38.05 -6.88 6.17
N ALA A 298 37.95 -6.82 7.49
CA ALA A 298 38.22 -7.94 8.37
C ALA A 298 37.19 -9.07 8.14
N PRO A 299 37.60 -10.35 8.16
CA PRO A 299 36.68 -11.46 7.94
C PRO A 299 35.90 -11.79 9.20
N THR A 300 34.57 -11.69 9.13
CA THR A 300 33.68 -12.30 10.13
C THR A 300 33.50 -13.79 9.79
N ALA A 301 33.65 -14.62 10.83
CA ALA A 301 33.78 -16.06 10.78
C ALA A 301 32.61 -16.81 10.08
N ALA A 302 32.97 -17.92 9.44
CA ALA A 302 32.06 -18.91 8.87
C ALA A 302 31.25 -19.63 9.95
N PRO A 303 30.00 -20.06 9.67
CA PRO A 303 29.24 -20.89 10.58
C PRO A 303 29.80 -22.32 10.60
N THR A 304 30.03 -22.82 11.80
CA THR A 304 30.45 -24.20 12.10
C THR A 304 29.35 -25.18 11.72
N THR A 305 29.70 -26.18 10.92
CA THR A 305 28.86 -27.34 10.59
C THR A 305 28.68 -28.22 11.84
N THR A 306 27.44 -28.44 12.24
CA THR A 306 27.04 -29.46 13.24
C THR A 306 26.34 -30.59 12.50
N PRO A 307 26.61 -31.88 12.81
CA PRO A 307 26.24 -33.01 11.96
C PRO A 307 24.74 -33.35 12.02
N ALA A 308 24.28 -33.94 10.91
CA ALA A 308 22.92 -34.43 10.69
C ALA A 308 22.47 -35.46 11.75
N PRO A 309 21.20 -35.47 12.17
CA PRO A 309 20.63 -36.59 12.92
C PRO A 309 20.32 -37.76 11.96
N SER A 310 20.68 -38.94 12.42
CA SER A 310 20.53 -40.23 11.76
C SER A 310 19.11 -40.55 11.31
N SER A 311 19.05 -41.24 10.17
CA SER A 311 17.87 -41.86 9.56
C SER A 311 17.05 -42.70 10.54
N LEU A 312 15.78 -42.38 10.69
CA LEU A 312 14.76 -43.31 11.19
C LEU A 312 14.11 -44.03 10.00
N THR A 313 14.11 -45.35 10.10
CA THR A 313 13.57 -46.35 9.16
C THR A 313 12.04 -46.25 9.09
N PRO A 314 11.40 -46.51 7.93
CA PRO A 314 9.94 -46.49 7.84
C PRO A 314 9.31 -47.80 8.38
N THR A 315 8.32 -47.67 9.25
CA THR A 315 7.40 -48.75 9.67
C THR A 315 6.27 -48.88 8.64
N PRO A 316 5.85 -50.10 8.24
CA PRO A 316 4.87 -50.28 7.17
C PRO A 316 3.43 -50.02 7.63
N GLU A 317 2.64 -49.52 6.68
CA GLU A 317 1.19 -49.30 6.71
C GLU A 317 0.41 -50.62 6.84
N PRO A 318 -0.66 -50.70 7.66
CA PRO A 318 -1.60 -51.81 7.57
C PRO A 318 -2.79 -51.49 6.67
N SER A 319 -3.06 -52.49 5.83
CA SER A 319 -4.13 -52.64 4.84
C SER A 319 -5.55 -52.31 5.37
N SER A 320 -6.33 -51.81 4.43
CA SER A 320 -7.78 -51.58 4.40
C SER A 320 -8.65 -52.68 5.02
N ALA A 321 -9.71 -52.26 5.73
CA ALA A 321 -10.87 -53.08 6.07
C ALA A 321 -12.17 -52.37 5.64
N THR A 322 -12.99 -53.12 4.91
CA THR A 322 -14.28 -52.78 4.29
C THR A 322 -15.39 -52.55 5.34
N PRO A 323 -16.41 -51.72 5.08
CA PRO A 323 -17.57 -51.60 5.97
C PRO A 323 -18.58 -52.71 5.71
N VAL A 324 -18.97 -53.44 6.76
CA VAL A 324 -20.11 -54.37 6.77
C VAL A 324 -21.37 -53.61 7.20
N THR A 325 -22.42 -53.69 6.38
CA THR A 325 -23.78 -53.21 6.66
C THR A 325 -24.55 -54.22 7.52
N PRO A 326 -25.39 -53.79 8.48
CA PRO A 326 -26.38 -54.68 9.08
C PRO A 326 -27.76 -54.50 8.42
N SER A 327 -28.41 -55.63 8.12
CA SER A 327 -29.85 -55.74 7.81
C SER A 327 -30.63 -56.22 9.05
N PRO A 328 -31.96 -55.99 9.10
CA PRO A 328 -32.73 -55.89 10.34
C PRO A 328 -33.27 -57.23 10.84
N SER A 329 -33.46 -57.35 12.16
CA SER A 329 -34.20 -58.44 12.78
C SER A 329 -35.70 -58.11 12.85
N SER A 330 -36.50 -58.90 12.14
CA SER A 330 -37.89 -59.19 12.47
C SER A 330 -37.95 -60.38 13.42
N GLY A 331 -38.69 -60.26 14.53
CA GLY A 331 -38.94 -61.34 15.49
C GLY A 331 -39.10 -60.80 16.90
#